data_AF-A0A1T5IR22-F1
#
_entry.id   AF-A0A1T5IR22-F1
#
_cell.length_a   1.000
_cell.length_b   1.000
_cell.length_c   1.000
_cell.angle_alpha   90.00
_cell.angle_beta   90.00
_cell.angle_gamma   90.00
#
_symmetry.space_group_name_H-M   'P 1'
#
loop_
_entity.id
_entity.type
_entity.pdbx_description
1 polymer ?
#
loop_
_entity_poly.entity_id
_entity_poly.type
_entity_poly.pdbx_seq_one_letter_code
_entity_poly.pdbx_strand_id
1 'polypeptide(L)'
;MDAAAKLVDLARTLGASEPDPRRFLAELGRRGAGVRRGPLWFLDAGRGGRNTISGTGVKPEFDDGTRGQIRHFTGTAATVARIGSRATRWATLHILRDGPDTADGRLSEAAIAFAEVLLSGELATRDAGEWIARNIAA
;
A
#
# COMPACT_ATOMS: atom_id res chain seq x y z
N MET A 1 17.20 7.14 4.31
CA MET A 1 16.08 7.99 3.90
C MET A 1 14.83 7.39 4.52
N ASP A 2 14.07 8.19 5.25
CA ASP A 2 12.82 7.74 5.86
C ASP A 2 11.72 7.69 4.79
N ALA A 3 11.43 6.47 4.34
CA ALA A 3 10.44 6.21 3.31
C ALA A 3 9.02 6.16 3.90
N ALA A 4 8.87 5.75 5.16
CA ALA A 4 7.59 5.73 5.84
C ALA A 4 7.08 7.15 6.12
N ALA A 5 7.94 8.06 6.60
CA ALA A 5 7.59 9.48 6.73
C ALA A 5 7.15 10.09 5.39
N LYS A 6 7.85 9.77 4.30
CA LYS A 6 7.45 10.21 2.95
C LYS A 6 6.11 9.65 2.51
N LEU A 7 5.79 8.40 2.86
CA LEU A 7 4.48 7.82 2.60
C LEU A 7 3.39 8.53 3.40
N VAL A 8 3.65 8.85 4.67
CA VAL A 8 2.72 9.61 5.53
C VAL A 8 2.41 10.98 4.91
N ASP A 9 3.43 11.73 4.51
CA ASP A 9 3.26 13.05 3.90
C ASP A 9 2.53 12.98 2.56
N LEU A 10 2.84 11.95 1.76
CA LEU A 10 2.12 11.67 0.52
C LEU A 10 0.64 11.41 0.79
N ALA A 11 0.32 10.56 1.76
CA ALA A 11 -1.06 10.22 2.11
C ALA A 11 -1.82 11.42 2.68
N ARG A 12 -1.19 12.27 3.50
CA ARG A 12 -1.78 13.54 3.98
C ARG A 12 -2.12 14.46 2.82
N THR A 13 -1.16 14.67 1.91
CA THR A 13 -1.34 15.54 0.74
C THR A 13 -2.46 15.03 -0.16
N LEU A 14 -2.47 13.73 -0.45
CA LEU A 14 -3.52 13.12 -1.27
C LEU A 14 -4.88 13.18 -0.58
N GLY A 15 -4.95 12.84 0.70
CA GLY A 15 -6.18 12.79 1.48
C GLY A 15 -6.88 14.15 1.60
N ALA A 16 -6.10 15.24 1.58
CA ALA A 16 -6.64 16.60 1.54
C ALA A 16 -7.30 16.97 0.20
N SER A 17 -6.92 16.31 -0.90
CA SER A 17 -7.31 16.66 -2.26
C SER A 17 -8.22 15.64 -2.95
N GLU A 18 -8.29 14.40 -2.45
CA GLU A 18 -9.03 13.30 -3.05
C GLU A 18 -9.92 12.62 -1.99
N PRO A 19 -11.21 13.00 -1.93
CA PRO A 19 -12.15 12.39 -1.00
C PRO A 19 -12.66 11.02 -1.45
N ASP A 20 -12.55 10.66 -2.74
CA ASP A 20 -12.99 9.35 -3.23
C ASP A 20 -11.96 8.26 -2.86
N PRO A 21 -12.32 7.24 -2.06
CA PRO A 21 -11.36 6.23 -1.59
C PRO A 21 -10.71 5.43 -2.72
N ARG A 22 -11.44 5.14 -3.80
CA ARG A 22 -10.90 4.34 -4.92
C ARG A 22 -9.88 5.14 -5.71
N ARG A 23 -10.15 6.41 -6.00
CA ARG A 23 -9.21 7.32 -6.66
C ARG A 23 -8.01 7.61 -5.78
N PHE A 24 -8.22 7.80 -4.48
CA PHE A 24 -7.15 7.96 -3.49
C PHE A 24 -6.20 6.76 -3.52
N LEU A 25 -6.71 5.54 -3.38
CA LEU A 25 -5.91 4.31 -3.39
C LEU A 25 -5.18 4.09 -4.73
N ALA A 26 -5.85 4.38 -5.85
CA ALA A 26 -5.22 4.29 -7.17
C ALA A 26 -4.08 5.29 -7.34
N GLU A 27 -4.23 6.53 -6.83
CA GLU A 27 -3.20 7.57 -6.89
C GLU A 27 -2.04 7.28 -5.93
N LEU A 28 -2.34 6.77 -4.73
CA LEU A 28 -1.36 6.31 -3.76
C LEU A 28 -0.48 5.21 -4.35
N GLY A 29 -1.07 4.18 -4.98
CA GLY A 29 -0.30 3.13 -5.68
C GLY A 29 0.49 3.65 -6.88
N ARG A 30 -0.04 4.64 -7.61
CA ARG A 30 0.69 5.25 -8.74
C ARG A 30 1.94 5.99 -8.27
N ARG A 31 1.85 6.76 -7.18
CA ARG A 31 2.98 7.56 -6.65
C ARG A 31 3.93 6.76 -5.76
N GLY A 32 3.42 5.78 -5.01
CA GLY A 32 4.20 4.95 -4.08
C GLY A 32 4.83 3.71 -4.72
N ALA A 33 4.17 3.12 -5.72
CA ALA A 33 4.63 1.89 -6.36
C ALA A 33 4.78 2.00 -7.89
N GLY A 34 4.51 3.16 -8.47
CA GLY A 34 4.59 3.35 -9.92
C GLY A 34 3.55 2.58 -10.73
N VAL A 35 2.51 2.04 -10.08
CA VAL A 35 1.47 1.21 -10.71
C VAL A 35 0.70 2.04 -11.74
N ARG A 36 0.67 1.58 -12.99
CA ARG A 36 -0.02 2.29 -14.08
C ARG A 36 -1.55 2.26 -13.89
N ARG A 37 -2.23 3.29 -14.42
CA ARG A 37 -3.70 3.42 -14.42
C ARG A 37 -4.43 2.58 -15.49
N GLY A 38 -3.74 1.65 -16.18
CA GLY A 38 -4.28 0.91 -17.32
C GLY A 38 -4.42 -0.59 -17.10
N PRO A 39 -4.95 -1.35 -18.08
CA PRO A 39 -5.14 -2.80 -18.00
C PRO A 39 -3.85 -3.57 -17.73
N LEU A 40 -2.67 -3.00 -17.98
CA LEU A 40 -1.36 -3.61 -17.71
C LEU A 40 -0.92 -3.58 -16.23
N TRP A 41 -1.76 -3.12 -15.30
CA TRP A 41 -1.44 -3.04 -13.88
C TRP A 41 -1.02 -4.38 -13.26
N PHE A 42 -1.53 -5.51 -13.79
CA PHE A 42 -1.17 -6.86 -13.31
C PHE A 42 0.30 -7.22 -13.62
N LEU A 43 0.88 -6.69 -14.70
CA LEU A 43 2.30 -6.87 -15.00
C LEU A 43 3.19 -6.11 -14.02
N ASP A 44 2.74 -4.92 -13.57
CA ASP A 44 3.43 -4.12 -12.57
C ASP A 44 3.29 -4.75 -11.17
N ALA A 45 2.14 -5.35 -10.85
CA ALA A 45 1.93 -6.11 -9.62
C ALA A 45 2.83 -7.35 -9.56
N GLY A 46 3.01 -8.07 -10.67
CA GLY A 46 3.89 -9.24 -10.76
C GLY A 46 5.39 -8.93 -10.87
N ARG A 47 5.78 -7.77 -11.43
CA ARG A 47 7.19 -7.34 -11.54
C ARG A 47 7.64 -6.41 -10.40
N GLY A 48 6.76 -6.08 -9.47
CA GLY A 48 7.07 -5.23 -8.33
C GLY A 48 7.31 -3.77 -8.70
N GLY A 49 6.53 -3.19 -9.63
CA GLY A 49 6.41 -1.76 -9.90
C GLY A 49 7.70 -0.95 -10.07
N ARG A 50 7.63 0.37 -9.87
CA ARG A 50 8.80 1.25 -9.70
C ARG A 50 8.90 1.61 -8.22
N ASN A 51 10.05 1.34 -7.60
CA ASN A 51 10.31 1.68 -6.20
C ASN A 51 10.53 3.19 -6.03
N THR A 52 9.47 3.97 -6.22
CA THR A 52 9.49 5.44 -6.28
C THR A 52 9.76 6.08 -4.93
N ILE A 53 9.39 5.40 -3.84
CA ILE A 53 9.72 5.78 -2.47
C ILE A 53 10.53 4.64 -1.85
N SER A 54 11.85 4.71 -2.04
CA SER A 54 12.78 3.72 -1.49
C SER A 54 13.41 4.22 -0.18
N GLY A 55 13.57 3.32 0.79
CA GLY A 55 14.18 3.64 2.07
C GLY A 55 13.70 2.72 3.18
N THR A 56 13.83 3.20 4.41
CA THR A 56 13.52 2.47 5.65
C THR A 56 12.46 3.23 6.45
N GLY A 57 12.17 2.82 7.69
CA GLY A 57 11.30 3.55 8.61
C GLY A 57 9.92 2.93 8.80
N VAL A 58 9.67 1.75 8.22
CA VAL A 58 8.52 0.93 8.62
C VAL A 58 8.82 0.24 9.95
N LYS A 59 7.78 -0.12 10.70
CA LYS A 59 7.94 -0.86 11.95
C LYS A 59 8.67 -2.20 11.73
N PRO A 60 9.40 -2.71 12.74
CA PRO A 60 10.21 -3.92 12.61
C PRO A 60 9.45 -5.15 12.11
N GLU A 61 8.16 -5.29 12.45
CA GLU A 61 7.35 -6.42 11.99
C GLU A 61 7.11 -6.44 10.47
N PHE A 62 7.29 -5.31 9.79
CA PHE A 62 7.14 -5.12 8.34
C PHE A 62 8.48 -4.96 7.61
N ASP A 63 9.59 -4.88 8.34
CA ASP A 63 10.91 -4.72 7.74
C ASP A 63 11.46 -6.11 7.34
N ASP A 64 11.54 -6.35 6.03
CA ASP A 64 12.15 -7.53 5.41
C ASP A 64 13.67 -7.35 5.15
N GLY A 65 14.27 -6.24 5.60
CA GLY A 65 15.66 -5.88 5.35
C GLY A 65 15.92 -5.29 3.96
N THR A 66 14.87 -5.13 3.14
CA THR A 66 14.98 -4.49 1.82
C THR A 66 14.63 -3.00 1.89
N ARG A 67 14.44 -2.35 0.73
CA ARG A 67 14.01 -0.95 0.62
C ARG A 67 12.73 -0.79 -0.19
N GLY A 68 11.95 -1.87 -0.30
CA GLY A 68 10.79 -1.99 -1.21
C GLY A 68 9.42 -1.96 -0.54
N GLN A 69 9.36 -1.75 0.78
CA GLN A 69 8.16 -1.94 1.60
C GLN A 69 7.05 -0.94 1.26
N ILE A 70 7.38 0.32 1.01
CA ILE A 70 6.38 1.34 0.63
C ILE A 70 5.73 1.00 -0.72
N ARG A 71 6.53 0.50 -1.66
CA ARG A 71 6.02 0.03 -2.94
C ARG A 71 5.13 -1.20 -2.78
N HIS A 72 5.52 -2.15 -1.93
CA HIS A 72 4.69 -3.32 -1.62
C HIS A 72 3.34 -2.90 -1.03
N PHE A 73 3.38 -2.13 0.05
CA PHE A 73 2.19 -1.61 0.73
C PHE A 73 1.24 -0.85 -0.21
N THR A 74 1.76 0.15 -0.94
CA THR A 74 0.93 0.98 -1.82
C THR A 74 0.45 0.23 -3.06
N GLY A 75 1.22 -0.73 -3.56
CA GLY A 75 0.82 -1.63 -4.65
C GLY A 75 -0.32 -2.56 -4.24
N THR A 76 -0.23 -3.17 -3.06
CA THR A 76 -1.27 -4.05 -2.50
C THR A 76 -2.55 -3.27 -2.22
N ALA A 77 -2.47 -2.12 -1.56
CA ALA A 77 -3.64 -1.28 -1.27
C ALA A 77 -4.36 -0.82 -2.56
N ALA A 78 -3.60 -0.45 -3.60
CA ALA A 78 -4.17 -0.09 -4.90
C ALA A 78 -4.75 -1.29 -5.68
N THR A 79 -4.29 -2.50 -5.39
CA THR A 79 -4.84 -3.74 -5.96
C THR A 79 -6.20 -4.06 -5.33
N VAL A 80 -6.35 -3.87 -4.01
CA VAL A 80 -7.64 -4.01 -3.32
C VAL A 80 -8.70 -3.10 -3.92
N ALA A 81 -8.37 -1.84 -4.23
CA ALA A 81 -9.30 -0.91 -4.87
C ALA A 81 -9.82 -1.38 -6.24
N ARG A 82 -9.09 -2.29 -6.92
CA ARG A 82 -9.41 -2.81 -8.25
C ARG A 82 -10.17 -4.13 -8.20
N ILE A 83 -9.64 -5.12 -7.49
CA ILE A 83 -10.14 -6.50 -7.52
C ILE A 83 -10.78 -6.94 -6.19
N GLY A 84 -10.77 -6.06 -5.19
CA GLY A 84 -11.29 -6.35 -3.86
C GLY A 84 -10.32 -7.13 -2.97
N SER A 85 -10.60 -7.12 -1.67
CA SER A 85 -9.71 -7.66 -0.64
C SER A 85 -9.52 -9.17 -0.73
N ARG A 86 -10.60 -9.92 -1.01
CA ARG A 86 -10.55 -11.39 -1.10
C ARG A 86 -9.65 -11.86 -2.24
N ALA A 87 -9.79 -11.26 -3.42
CA ALA A 87 -8.96 -11.60 -4.56
C ALA A 87 -7.51 -11.15 -4.36
N THR A 88 -7.30 -10.02 -3.69
CA THR A 88 -5.95 -9.54 -3.34
C THR A 88 -5.26 -10.47 -2.35
N ARG A 89 -5.93 -10.87 -1.26
CA ARG A 89 -5.42 -11.87 -0.29
C ARG A 89 -5.03 -13.18 -0.95
N TRP A 90 -5.89 -13.67 -1.86
CA TRP A 90 -5.58 -14.88 -2.62
C TRP A 90 -4.32 -14.69 -3.49
N ALA A 91 -4.19 -13.55 -4.17
CA ALA A 91 -3.04 -13.26 -5.03
C ALA A 91 -1.73 -13.11 -4.23
N THR A 92 -1.74 -12.42 -3.09
CA THR A 92 -0.53 -12.27 -2.25
C THR A 92 -0.05 -13.63 -1.73
N LEU A 93 -0.97 -14.47 -1.25
CA LEU A 93 -0.65 -15.81 -0.76
C LEU A 93 -0.17 -16.76 -1.87
N HIS A 94 -0.85 -16.81 -3.01
CA HIS A 94 -0.62 -17.83 -4.02
C HIS A 94 0.34 -17.43 -5.15
N ILE A 95 0.44 -16.13 -5.46
CA ILE A 95 1.29 -15.62 -6.56
C ILE A 95 2.61 -15.07 -6.01
N LEU A 96 2.54 -14.20 -5.00
CA LEU A 96 3.74 -13.60 -4.38
C LEU A 96 4.42 -14.55 -3.38
N ARG A 97 3.68 -15.56 -2.89
CA ARG A 97 4.14 -16.51 -1.86
C ARG A 97 4.50 -15.82 -0.54
N ASP A 98 3.83 -14.71 -0.26
CA ASP A 98 3.94 -13.99 0.99
C ASP A 98 3.15 -14.74 2.06
N GLY A 99 3.81 -15.72 2.69
CA GLY A 99 3.21 -16.43 3.83
C GLY A 99 2.83 -15.46 4.96
N PRO A 100 1.76 -15.73 5.71
CA PRO A 100 1.26 -14.80 6.75
C PRO A 100 2.29 -14.50 7.85
N ASP A 101 3.28 -15.38 8.04
CA ASP A 101 4.34 -15.24 9.04
C ASP A 101 5.57 -14.45 8.54
N THR A 102 5.58 -13.98 7.29
CA THR A 102 6.66 -13.16 6.73
C THR A 102 6.40 -11.66 6.93
N ALA A 103 7.45 -10.85 6.87
CA ALA A 103 7.32 -9.39 6.92
C ALA A 103 6.42 -8.87 5.78
N ASP A 104 6.62 -9.39 4.55
CA ASP A 104 5.80 -9.04 3.38
C ASP A 104 4.35 -9.51 3.50
N GLY A 105 4.10 -10.66 4.11
CA GLY A 105 2.74 -11.15 4.39
C GLY A 105 2.01 -10.27 5.37
N ARG A 106 2.66 -9.90 6.49
CA ARG A 106 2.11 -8.94 7.46
C ARG A 106 1.86 -7.58 6.84
N LEU A 107 2.78 -7.09 6.00
CA LEU A 107 2.64 -5.80 5.33
C LEU A 107 1.51 -5.82 4.27
N SER A 108 1.34 -6.94 3.57
CA SER A 108 0.20 -7.17 2.66
C SER A 108 -1.13 -7.11 3.41
N GLU A 109 -1.26 -7.81 4.54
CA GLU A 109 -2.48 -7.76 5.35
C GLU A 109 -2.75 -6.36 5.89
N ALA A 110 -1.73 -5.63 6.35
CA ALA A 110 -1.88 -4.25 6.78
C ALA A 110 -2.35 -3.34 5.63
N ALA A 111 -1.84 -3.52 4.41
CA ALA A 111 -2.29 -2.79 3.22
C ALA A 111 -3.73 -3.13 2.83
N ILE A 112 -4.14 -4.38 2.99
CA ILE A 112 -5.51 -4.81 2.75
C ILE A 112 -6.46 -4.19 3.78
N ALA A 113 -6.12 -4.27 5.07
CA ALA A 113 -6.92 -3.67 6.14
C ALA A 113 -7.07 -2.16 5.93
N PHE A 114 -5.98 -1.46 5.57
CA PHE A 114 -6.02 -0.05 5.23
C PHE A 114 -6.99 0.28 4.09
N ALA A 115 -6.94 -0.49 3.00
CA ALA A 115 -7.86 -0.30 1.88
C ALA A 115 -9.30 -0.64 2.26
N GLU A 116 -9.52 -1.67 3.08
CA GLU A 116 -10.86 -2.06 3.57
C GLU A 116 -11.52 -0.92 4.35
N VAL A 117 -10.84 -0.35 5.35
CA VAL A 117 -11.41 0.74 6.17
C VAL A 117 -11.64 2.03 5.39
N LEU A 118 -10.83 2.31 4.37
CA LEU A 118 -11.08 3.45 3.46
C LEU A 118 -12.28 3.20 2.55
N LEU A 119 -12.39 2.00 1.97
CA LEU A 119 -13.46 1.65 1.04
C LEU A 119 -14.81 1.46 1.74
N SER A 120 -14.83 1.08 3.01
CA SER A 120 -16.05 1.01 3.83
C SER A 120 -16.49 2.38 4.37
N GLY A 121 -15.59 3.38 4.34
CA GLY A 121 -15.84 4.71 4.90
C GLY A 121 -15.61 4.81 6.42
N GLU A 122 -15.13 3.75 7.06
CA GLU A 122 -14.71 3.77 8.48
C GLU A 122 -13.49 4.68 8.70
N LEU A 123 -12.65 4.85 7.68
CA LEU A 123 -11.57 5.82 7.64
C LEU A 123 -11.81 6.81 6.51
N ALA A 124 -11.80 8.10 6.82
CA ALA A 124 -11.81 9.13 5.78
C ALA A 124 -10.41 9.27 5.14
N THR A 125 -10.35 9.59 3.84
CA THR A 125 -9.07 9.72 3.12
C THR A 125 -8.15 10.78 3.72
N ARG A 126 -8.71 11.85 4.29
CA ARG A 126 -7.96 12.90 5.03
C ARG A 126 -7.19 12.37 6.25
N ASP A 127 -7.68 11.29 6.86
CA ASP A 127 -7.11 10.68 8.06
C ASP A 127 -6.15 9.53 7.72
N ALA A 128 -5.98 9.21 6.43
CA ALA A 128 -5.15 8.12 5.94
C ALA A 128 -3.68 8.25 6.34
N GLY A 129 -3.12 9.47 6.29
CA GLY A 129 -1.74 9.71 6.70
C GLY A 129 -1.50 9.41 8.17
N GLU A 130 -2.46 9.74 9.02
CA GLU A 130 -2.39 9.45 10.47
C GLU A 130 -2.58 7.97 10.76
N TRP A 131 -3.40 7.27 9.98
CA TRP A 131 -3.48 5.82 10.05
C TRP A 131 -2.13 5.17 9.70
N ILE A 132 -1.48 5.60 8.61
CA ILE A 132 -0.19 5.06 8.18
C ILE A 132 0.90 5.36 9.22
N ALA A 133 0.94 6.58 9.77
CA ALA A 133 1.91 6.94 10.81
C ALA A 133 1.79 6.03 12.03
N ARG A 134 0.57 5.74 12.49
CA ARG A 134 0.33 4.91 13.66
C ARG A 134 0.53 3.42 13.42
N ASN A 135 0.22 2.92 12.22
CA ASN A 135 0.17 1.49 11.96
C ASN A 135 1.38 0.96 11.22
N ILE A 136 2.04 1.77 10.38
CA ILE A 136 3.09 1.33 9.46
C ILE A 136 4.45 1.95 9.78
N ALA A 137 4.50 3.24 10.12
CA ALA A 137 5.75 3.93 10.42
C ALA A 137 6.28 3.55 11.83
N ALA A 138 7.61 3.55 11.97
CA ALA A 138 8.33 3.29 13.22
C ALA A 138 8.48 4.55 14.08
#